data_AF-A0A8J3HEF9-F1
#
_entry.id   AF-A0A8J3HEF9-F1
#
_cell.length_a   1.000
_cell.length_b   1.000
_cell.length_c   1.000
_cell.angle_alpha   90.00
_cell.angle_beta   90.00
_cell.angle_gamma   90.00
#
_symmetry.space_group_name_H-M   'P 1'
#
loop_
_entity.id
_entity.type
_entity.pdbx_description
1 polymer ?
#
loop_
_entity_poly.entity_id
_entity_poly.type
_entity_poly.pdbx_seq_one_letter_code
_entity_poly.pdbx_strand_id
1 'polypeptide(L)'
;MAAAAVAVREGYLALWRALVAKMDADGDGRISEEEFLTSVGRSIVVRPDGFDNHLRPLAEALMGLTDTDGDEQVSPNEFTALFGALGAAGGDAAHAFSVLDRDGNGHLSTEEIIDAIREYYTSPDPDAPGNLLFGDLTVR
;
A
#
# COMPACT_ATOMS: atom_id res chain seq x y z
N MET A 1 5.51 33.63 2.15
CA MET A 1 5.78 32.46 1.28
C MET A 1 7.09 31.74 1.63
N ALA A 2 8.24 32.41 1.77
CA ALA A 2 9.52 31.74 2.08
C ALA A 2 9.54 30.95 3.41
N ALA A 3 8.95 31.49 4.49
CA ALA A 3 8.90 30.82 5.79
C ALA A 3 8.06 29.51 5.78
N ALA A 4 6.97 29.48 5.01
CA ALA A 4 6.13 28.29 4.87
C ALA A 4 6.86 27.18 4.07
N ALA A 5 7.58 27.54 3.01
CA ALA A 5 8.39 26.59 2.25
C ALA A 5 9.55 26.00 3.08
N VAL A 6 10.20 26.82 3.92
CA VAL A 6 11.23 26.34 4.86
C VAL A 6 10.63 25.39 5.90
N ALA A 7 9.46 25.69 6.45
CA ALA A 7 8.78 24.82 7.41
C ALA A 7 8.41 23.46 6.82
N VAL A 8 7.90 23.42 5.58
CA VAL A 8 7.60 22.16 4.86
C VAL A 8 8.88 21.34 4.65
N ARG A 9 9.97 21.99 4.20
CA ARG A 9 11.27 21.32 4.01
C ARG A 9 11.83 20.75 5.32
N GLU A 10 11.79 21.52 6.40
CA GLU A 10 12.25 21.04 7.71
C GLU A 10 11.38 19.90 8.24
N GLY A 11 10.06 19.93 7.98
CA GLY A 11 9.15 18.83 8.26
C GLY A 11 9.55 17.52 7.54
N TYR A 12 9.79 17.59 6.23
CA TYR A 12 10.26 16.43 5.46
C TYR A 12 11.65 15.94 5.92
N LEU A 13 12.57 16.84 6.25
CA LEU A 13 13.88 16.46 6.78
C LEU A 13 13.81 15.85 8.19
N ALA A 14 12.89 16.32 9.03
CA ALA A 14 12.65 15.72 10.34
C ALA A 14 12.04 14.31 10.19
N LEU A 15 11.09 14.13 9.28
CA LEU A 15 10.52 12.82 8.93
C LEU A 15 11.60 11.88 8.41
N TRP A 16 12.42 12.32 7.45
CA TRP A 16 13.53 11.54 6.91
C TRP A 16 14.53 11.12 7.99
N ARG A 17 14.95 12.05 8.85
CA ARG A 17 15.85 11.75 9.98
C ARG A 17 15.25 10.72 10.94
N ALA A 18 13.94 10.77 11.20
CA ALA A 18 13.27 9.80 12.06
C ALA A 18 13.20 8.40 11.42
N LEU A 19 13.12 8.31 10.09
CA LEU A 19 13.19 7.05 9.34
C LEU A 19 14.62 6.49 9.37
N VAL A 20 15.62 7.30 8.98
CA VAL A 20 17.04 6.94 9.00
C VAL A 20 17.46 6.45 10.38
N ALA A 21 17.15 7.18 11.47
CA ALA A 21 17.53 6.79 12.83
C ALA A 21 17.00 5.41 13.29
N LYS A 22 15.98 4.86 12.62
CA LYS A 22 15.42 3.54 12.91
C LYS A 22 15.91 2.44 11.96
N MET A 23 16.41 2.81 10.78
CA MET A 23 16.60 1.90 9.65
C MET A 23 18.06 1.83 9.17
N ASP A 24 18.78 2.95 9.27
CA ASP A 24 20.19 3.11 8.92
C ASP A 24 21.06 2.37 9.95
N ALA A 25 21.40 1.13 9.60
CA ALA A 25 22.16 0.22 10.44
C ALA A 25 23.67 0.46 10.31
N ASP A 26 24.13 0.95 9.15
CA ASP A 26 25.54 1.22 8.88
C ASP A 26 25.98 2.66 9.18
N GLY A 27 25.02 3.57 9.38
CA GLY A 27 25.23 4.96 9.79
C GLY A 27 25.68 5.88 8.66
N ASP A 28 25.46 5.50 7.40
CA ASP A 28 25.87 6.30 6.23
C ASP A 28 24.91 7.48 5.93
N GLY A 29 23.80 7.56 6.66
CA GLY A 29 22.76 8.60 6.51
C GLY A 29 21.80 8.34 5.35
N ARG A 30 21.82 7.14 4.78
CA ARG A 30 20.92 6.65 3.74
C ARG A 30 20.14 5.45 4.27
N ILE A 31 19.24 4.93 3.45
CA ILE A 31 18.54 3.67 3.70
C ILE A 31 18.77 2.84 2.45
N SER A 32 19.63 1.82 2.56
CA SER A 32 19.84 0.82 1.52
C SER A 32 18.59 -0.05 1.34
N GLU A 33 18.51 -0.76 0.21
CA GLU A 33 17.43 -1.72 -0.03
C GLU A 33 17.38 -2.80 1.06
N GLU A 34 18.53 -3.30 1.51
CA GLU A 34 18.63 -4.30 2.58
C GLU A 34 18.12 -3.76 3.92
N GLU A 35 18.48 -2.53 4.28
CA GLU A 35 18.01 -1.87 5.50
C GLU A 35 16.51 -1.58 5.46
N PHE A 36 16.01 -1.18 4.29
CA PHE A 36 14.58 -1.00 4.06
C PHE A 36 13.81 -2.31 4.27
N LEU A 37 14.20 -3.37 3.57
CA LEU A 37 13.55 -4.68 3.67
C LEU A 37 13.64 -5.26 5.09
N THR A 38 14.78 -5.10 5.76
CA THR A 38 14.99 -5.57 7.12
C THR A 38 14.09 -4.85 8.13
N SER A 39 13.94 -3.53 7.98
CA SER A 39 13.10 -2.73 8.87
C SER A 39 11.61 -2.95 8.60
N VAL A 40 11.20 -2.98 7.33
CA VAL A 40 9.82 -3.27 6.92
C VAL A 40 9.42 -4.68 7.35
N GLY A 41 10.27 -5.68 7.10
CA GLY A 41 10.06 -7.05 7.56
C GLY A 41 9.87 -7.13 9.07
N ARG A 42 10.71 -6.45 9.86
CA ARG A 42 10.58 -6.44 11.34
C ARG A 42 9.35 -5.70 11.85
N SER A 43 8.92 -4.64 11.18
CA SER A 43 7.85 -3.75 11.67
C SER A 43 6.46 -4.17 11.20
N ILE A 44 6.34 -4.67 9.98
CA ILE A 44 5.06 -5.01 9.35
C ILE A 44 4.80 -6.52 9.38
N VAL A 45 5.81 -7.34 9.06
CA VAL A 45 5.64 -8.79 8.84
C VAL A 45 5.83 -9.59 10.13
N VAL A 46 6.86 -9.27 10.93
CA VAL A 46 7.20 -10.06 12.14
C VAL A 46 6.34 -9.69 13.34
N ARG A 47 5.82 -8.47 13.41
CA ARG A 47 4.98 -8.02 14.54
C ARG A 47 3.52 -8.43 14.31
N PRO A 48 2.87 -9.09 15.28
CA PRO A 48 1.47 -9.52 15.14
C PRO A 48 0.48 -8.37 14.84
N ASP A 49 0.80 -7.17 15.30
CA ASP A 49 0.03 -5.93 15.14
C ASP A 49 0.65 -4.95 14.13
N GLY A 50 1.74 -5.35 13.46
CA GLY A 50 2.51 -4.50 12.57
C GLY A 50 1.70 -3.98 11.39
N PHE A 51 0.96 -4.87 10.75
CA PHE A 51 0.03 -4.50 9.68
C PHE A 51 -1.07 -3.56 10.17
N ASP A 52 -1.80 -3.93 11.24
CA ASP A 52 -2.95 -3.18 11.70
C ASP A 52 -2.58 -1.78 12.22
N ASN A 53 -1.39 -1.61 12.78
CA ASN A 53 -0.94 -0.31 13.26
C ASN A 53 -0.39 0.61 12.16
N HIS A 54 0.09 0.07 11.02
CA HIS A 54 0.87 0.85 10.05
C HIS A 54 0.29 0.84 8.64
N LEU A 55 -0.33 -0.25 8.20
CA LEU A 55 -0.88 -0.39 6.85
C LEU A 55 -2.40 -0.27 6.79
N ARG A 56 -3.14 -0.67 7.84
CA ARG A 56 -4.60 -0.51 7.86
C ARG A 56 -5.05 0.96 7.69
N PRO A 57 -4.48 1.97 8.39
CA PRO A 57 -4.89 3.36 8.17
C PRO A 57 -4.58 3.87 6.76
N LEU A 58 -3.51 3.34 6.13
CA LEU A 58 -3.17 3.67 4.74
C LEU A 58 -4.18 3.03 3.78
N ALA A 59 -4.58 1.78 4.02
CA ALA A 59 -5.60 1.09 3.25
C ALA A 59 -6.95 1.82 3.33
N GLU A 60 -7.38 2.22 4.53
CA GLU A 60 -8.60 3.02 4.75
C GLU A 60 -8.53 4.39 4.04
N ALA A 61 -7.36 5.04 4.02
CA ALA A 61 -7.18 6.30 3.29
C ALA A 61 -7.21 6.11 1.76
N LEU A 62 -6.66 5.00 1.24
CA LEU A 62 -6.76 4.63 -0.18
C LEU A 62 -8.21 4.35 -0.57
N MET A 63 -8.99 3.68 0.29
CA MET A 63 -10.43 3.49 0.10
C MET A 63 -11.15 4.82 -0.05
N GLY A 64 -10.96 5.76 0.88
CA GLY A 64 -11.60 7.07 0.82
C GLY A 64 -11.18 7.96 -0.36
N LEU A 65 -10.08 7.62 -1.05
CA LEU A 65 -9.70 8.26 -2.31
C LEU A 65 -10.35 7.59 -3.53
N THR A 66 -10.64 6.30 -3.42
CA THR A 66 -11.12 5.45 -4.51
C THR A 66 -12.64 5.44 -4.61
N ASP A 67 -13.33 5.41 -3.47
CA ASP A 67 -14.78 5.58 -3.36
C ASP A 67 -15.13 7.05 -3.66
N THR A 68 -15.53 7.30 -4.90
CA THR A 68 -15.78 8.66 -5.41
C THR A 68 -17.25 9.07 -5.30
N ASP A 69 -18.16 8.10 -5.20
CA ASP A 69 -19.59 8.34 -5.05
C ASP A 69 -20.09 8.23 -3.60
N GLY A 70 -19.25 7.74 -2.68
CA GLY A 70 -19.46 7.71 -1.25
C GLY A 70 -20.41 6.60 -0.80
N ASP A 71 -20.47 5.49 -1.56
CA ASP A 71 -21.34 4.34 -1.26
C ASP A 71 -20.68 3.30 -0.34
N GLU A 72 -19.48 3.59 0.17
CA GLU A 72 -18.66 2.75 1.04
C GLU A 72 -18.16 1.45 0.38
N GLN A 73 -18.28 1.36 -0.95
CA GLN A 73 -17.79 0.25 -1.77
C GLN A 73 -16.93 0.79 -2.92
N VAL A 74 -16.19 -0.10 -3.57
CA VAL A 74 -15.41 0.24 -4.77
C VAL A 74 -15.99 -0.50 -5.95
N SER A 75 -16.54 0.25 -6.90
CA SER A 75 -17.04 -0.27 -8.16
C SER A 75 -15.89 -0.67 -9.12
N PRO A 76 -16.16 -1.48 -10.16
CA PRO A 76 -15.13 -1.83 -11.16
C PRO A 76 -14.46 -0.62 -11.83
N ASN A 77 -15.21 0.46 -12.03
CA ASN A 77 -14.69 1.68 -12.65
C ASN A 77 -13.73 2.44 -11.72
N GLU A 78 -14.09 2.53 -10.44
CA GLU A 78 -13.25 3.15 -9.40
C GLU A 78 -11.99 2.34 -9.15
N PHE A 79 -12.12 1.00 -9.08
CA PHE A 79 -10.97 0.11 -9.00
C PHE A 79 -10.03 0.31 -10.19
N THR A 80 -10.55 0.37 -11.43
CA THR A 80 -9.73 0.58 -12.63
C THR A 80 -8.97 1.92 -12.59
N ALA A 81 -9.61 2.98 -12.08
CA ALA A 81 -8.98 4.28 -11.92
C ALA A 81 -7.84 4.23 -10.88
N LEU A 82 -8.07 3.59 -9.73
CA LEU A 82 -7.05 3.36 -8.70
C LEU A 82 -5.90 2.52 -9.26
N PHE A 83 -6.20 1.42 -9.95
CA PHE A 83 -5.23 0.51 -10.54
C PHE A 83 -4.29 1.23 -11.51
N GLY A 84 -4.85 2.11 -12.36
CA GLY A 84 -4.06 2.98 -13.23
C GLY A 84 -3.20 3.99 -12.47
N ALA A 85 -3.76 4.64 -11.44
CA ALA A 85 -3.03 5.61 -10.62
C ALA A 85 -1.86 5.00 -9.84
N LEU A 86 -1.96 3.73 -9.46
CA LEU A 86 -0.91 2.95 -8.80
C LEU A 86 0.15 2.42 -9.77
N GLY A 87 0.08 2.76 -11.06
CA GLY A 87 1.05 2.36 -12.07
C GLY A 87 0.80 0.97 -12.66
N ALA A 88 -0.31 0.31 -12.31
CA ALA A 88 -0.69 -1.00 -12.81
C ALA A 88 -1.50 -0.94 -14.12
N ALA A 89 -1.45 0.18 -14.84
CA ALA A 89 -2.23 0.43 -16.06
C ALA A 89 -1.99 -0.58 -17.21
N GLY A 90 -0.91 -1.36 -17.16
CA GLY A 90 -0.61 -2.44 -18.11
C GLY A 90 -1.16 -3.82 -17.70
N GLY A 91 -1.71 -3.96 -16.50
CA GLY A 91 -2.27 -5.20 -15.98
C GLY A 91 -3.76 -5.37 -16.30
N ASP A 92 -4.28 -6.58 -16.05
CA ASP A 92 -5.70 -6.89 -16.23
C ASP A 92 -6.51 -6.51 -14.98
N ALA A 93 -6.94 -5.24 -14.92
CA ALA A 93 -7.74 -4.71 -13.81
C ALA A 93 -9.07 -5.47 -13.63
N ALA A 94 -9.67 -5.97 -14.71
CA ALA A 94 -10.93 -6.72 -14.64
C ALA A 94 -10.71 -8.10 -14.01
N HIS A 95 -9.62 -8.78 -14.38
CA HIS A 95 -9.23 -10.01 -13.73
C HIS A 95 -8.91 -9.81 -12.25
N ALA A 96 -8.07 -8.82 -11.93
CA ALA A 96 -7.73 -8.49 -10.55
C ALA A 96 -9.00 -8.22 -9.72
N PHE A 97 -9.91 -7.37 -10.22
CA PHE A 97 -11.18 -7.10 -9.56
C PHE A 97 -11.96 -8.39 -9.28
N SER A 98 -12.13 -9.26 -10.28
CA SER A 98 -12.90 -10.51 -10.14
C SER A 98 -12.31 -11.50 -9.13
N VAL A 99 -11.01 -11.42 -8.87
CA VAL A 99 -10.32 -12.28 -7.89
C VAL A 99 -10.38 -11.67 -6.49
N LEU A 100 -10.39 -10.34 -6.40
CA LEU A 100 -10.48 -9.61 -5.14
C LEU A 100 -11.91 -9.50 -4.60
N ASP A 101 -12.93 -9.54 -5.47
CA ASP A 101 -14.35 -9.64 -5.12
C ASP A 101 -14.67 -11.08 -4.70
N ARG A 102 -14.53 -11.35 -3.40
CA ARG A 102 -14.55 -12.71 -2.84
C ARG A 102 -15.97 -13.22 -2.65
N ASP A 103 -16.89 -12.32 -2.35
CA ASP A 103 -18.30 -12.68 -2.18
C ASP A 103 -19.07 -12.66 -3.53
N GLY A 104 -18.49 -12.07 -4.57
CA GLY A 104 -19.01 -12.05 -5.93
C GLY A 104 -20.20 -11.10 -6.09
N ASN A 105 -20.31 -10.07 -5.24
CA ASN A 105 -21.40 -9.11 -5.26
C ASN A 105 -21.24 -8.01 -6.34
N GLY A 106 -20.08 -7.97 -7.01
CA GLY A 106 -19.75 -7.02 -8.07
C GLY A 106 -19.12 -5.71 -7.59
N HIS A 107 -18.78 -5.59 -6.31
CA HIS A 107 -18.16 -4.45 -5.66
C HIS A 107 -17.09 -4.94 -4.67
N LEU A 108 -16.06 -4.14 -4.42
CA LEU A 108 -15.08 -4.44 -3.39
C LEU A 108 -15.44 -3.70 -2.11
N SER A 109 -15.64 -4.45 -1.04
CA SER A 109 -15.80 -3.90 0.31
C SER A 109 -14.46 -3.38 0.86
N THR A 110 -14.56 -2.55 1.91
CA THR A 110 -13.38 -2.09 2.66
C THR A 110 -12.57 -3.27 3.20
N GLU A 111 -13.25 -4.29 3.73
CA GLU A 111 -12.61 -5.50 4.24
C GLU A 111 -11.85 -6.27 3.15
N GLU A 112 -12.43 -6.44 1.96
CA GLU A 112 -11.77 -7.16 0.86
C GLU A 112 -10.49 -6.45 0.39
N ILE A 113 -10.51 -5.12 0.32
CA ILE A 113 -9.32 -4.33 -0.03
C ILE A 113 -8.26 -4.38 1.08
N ILE A 114 -8.66 -4.30 2.35
CA ILE A 114 -7.74 -4.43 3.48
C ILE A 114 -7.10 -5.83 3.51
N ASP A 115 -7.88 -6.88 3.25
CA ASP A 115 -7.39 -8.25 3.19
C ASP A 115 -6.42 -8.44 2.02
N ALA A 116 -6.75 -7.90 0.84
CA ALA A 116 -5.88 -7.93 -0.32
C ALA A 116 -4.53 -7.23 -0.06
N ILE A 117 -4.56 -6.05 0.58
CA ILE A 117 -3.34 -5.32 0.98
C ILE A 117 -2.56 -6.15 2.02
N ARG A 118 -3.24 -6.79 2.98
CA ARG A 118 -2.59 -7.67 3.96
C ARG A 118 -1.89 -8.84 3.29
N GLU A 119 -2.57 -9.50 2.37
CA GLU A 119 -2.00 -10.60 1.59
C GLU A 119 -0.76 -10.15 0.82
N TYR A 120 -0.84 -9.04 0.09
CA TYR A 120 0.28 -8.49 -0.66
C TYR A 120 1.53 -8.26 0.21
N TYR A 121 1.36 -7.69 1.41
CA TYR A 121 2.48 -7.33 2.27
C TYR A 121 3.00 -8.44 3.17
N THR A 122 2.18 -9.45 3.47
CA THR A 122 2.49 -10.41 4.54
C THR A 122 2.33 -11.88 4.16
N SER A 123 1.63 -12.19 3.06
CA SER A 123 1.43 -13.57 2.65
C SER A 123 2.73 -14.16 2.10
N PRO A 124 3.14 -15.35 2.57
CA PRO A 124 4.23 -16.11 1.94
C PRO A 124 3.76 -16.86 0.68
N ASP A 125 2.45 -16.86 0.38
CA ASP A 125 1.88 -17.55 -0.77
C ASP A 125 2.09 -16.71 -2.05
N PRO A 126 2.85 -17.21 -3.04
CA PRO A 126 3.05 -16.51 -4.30
C PRO A 126 1.76 -16.36 -5.11
N ASP A 127 0.75 -17.17 -4.84
CA ASP A 127 -0.53 -17.18 -5.57
C ASP A 127 -1.65 -16.47 -4.78
N ALA A 128 -1.30 -15.74 -3.71
CA ALA A 128 -2.29 -15.01 -2.91
C ALA A 128 -3.06 -13.99 -3.76
N PRO A 129 -4.39 -13.90 -3.64
CA PRO A 129 -5.24 -12.95 -4.39
C PRO A 129 -4.73 -11.50 -4.32
N GLY A 130 -4.29 -11.06 -3.14
CA GLY A 130 -3.70 -9.73 -2.94
C GLY A 130 -2.51 -9.38 -3.83
N ASN A 131 -1.80 -10.37 -4.38
CA ASN A 131 -0.67 -10.14 -5.30
C ASN A 131 -1.10 -9.44 -6.60
N LEU A 132 -2.39 -9.46 -6.93
CA LEU A 132 -2.94 -8.79 -8.11
C LEU A 132 -3.24 -7.30 -7.90
N LEU A 133 -3.18 -6.78 -6.67
CA LEU A 133 -3.61 -5.41 -6.34
C LEU A 133 -2.82 -4.32 -7.09
N PHE A 134 -1.57 -4.61 -7.46
CA PHE A 134 -0.68 -3.69 -8.18
C PHE A 134 -0.32 -4.19 -9.59
N GLY A 135 -1.15 -5.06 -10.17
CA GLY A 135 -0.88 -5.70 -11.45
C GLY A 135 -0.18 -7.05 -11.30
N ASP A 136 -0.04 -7.74 -12.45
CA ASP A 136 0.65 -9.01 -12.50
C ASP A 136 2.16 -8.81 -12.30
N LEU A 137 2.67 -9.23 -11.14
CA LEU A 137 4.09 -9.13 -10.78
C LEU A 137 5.02 -9.96 -11.68
N THR A 138 4.47 -10.84 -12.53
CA THR A 138 5.23 -11.67 -13.47
C THR A 138 5.52 -10.97 -14.82
N VAL A 139 4.84 -9.86 -15.10
CA VAL A 139 5.02 -9.08 -16.34
C VAL A 139 5.93 -7.88 -16.04
N ARG A 140 7.22 -7.98 -16.39
CA ARG A 140 8.20 -6.88 -16.32
C ARG A 140 8.48 -6.26 -17.68
#